data_AF-A0A3L7WKB7-F1
#
_entry.id   AF-A0A3L7WKB7-F1
#
_cell.length_a   1.000
_cell.length_b   1.000
_cell.length_c   1.000
_cell.angle_alpha   90.00
_cell.angle_beta   90.00
_cell.angle_gamma   90.00
#
_symmetry.space_group_name_H-M   'P 1'
#
loop_
_entity.id
_entity.type
_entity.pdbx_description
1 polymer ?
#
loop_
_entity_poly.entity_id
_entity_poly.type
_entity_poly.pdbx_seq_one_letter_code
_entity_poly.pdbx_strand_id
1 'polypeptide(L)'
;MHVMPLHLSIGIDEHNAFVLYAFCEPQNLVLPIQIPERLIDIGTRLLGSPTPVYYDDPHELGRELGSVLYPIEVQDLMERAAALALRSKRRVQIQLQIAVPELAALPWEWATIATSQPWAPARSDDFPVVRHSAVASPAPTIVVEGPLRVLVCVGEADSDALRLLHSLWSVEIAQQRIS
;
A
#
# COMPACT_ATOMS: atom_id res chain seq x y z
N MET A 1 -11.56 -14.74 -11.33
CA MET A 1 -10.28 -15.19 -10.75
C MET A 1 -10.43 -15.20 -9.24
N HIS A 2 -10.15 -16.31 -8.55
CA HIS A 2 -10.36 -16.40 -7.11
C HIS A 2 -9.16 -15.86 -6.34
N VAL A 3 -9.43 -15.04 -5.32
CA VAL A 3 -8.43 -14.42 -4.46
C VAL A 3 -8.22 -15.27 -3.21
N MET A 4 -6.99 -15.40 -2.74
CA MET A 4 -6.59 -15.91 -1.44
C MET A 4 -6.22 -14.71 -0.55
N PRO A 5 -7.06 -14.36 0.44
CA PRO A 5 -6.78 -13.20 1.27
C PRO A 5 -5.67 -13.51 2.27
N LEU A 6 -4.69 -12.61 2.34
CA LEU A 6 -3.70 -12.52 3.42
C LEU A 6 -4.03 -11.27 4.20
N HIS A 7 -4.61 -11.44 5.38
CA HIS A 7 -5.04 -10.34 6.23
C HIS A 7 -3.86 -9.86 7.06
N LEU A 8 -3.58 -8.56 7.01
CA LEU A 8 -2.65 -7.88 7.90
C LEU A 8 -3.41 -6.84 8.70
N SER A 9 -3.24 -6.83 10.01
CA SER A 9 -3.86 -5.82 10.87
C SER A 9 -2.89 -5.26 11.89
N ILE A 10 -2.83 -3.93 12.00
CA ILE A 10 -2.09 -3.25 13.07
C ILE A 10 -3.10 -2.77 14.12
N GLY A 11 -2.88 -3.20 15.36
CA GLY A 11 -3.67 -2.82 16.52
C GLY A 11 -2.79 -2.52 17.73
N ILE A 12 -3.46 -2.31 18.87
CA ILE A 12 -2.85 -2.10 20.17
C ILE A 12 -3.37 -3.20 21.11
N ASP A 13 -2.48 -3.79 21.89
CA ASP A 13 -2.84 -4.82 22.88
C ASP A 13 -3.27 -4.22 24.24
N GLU A 14 -3.55 -5.08 25.21
CA GLU A 14 -3.94 -4.69 26.56
C GLU A 14 -2.85 -3.93 27.34
N HIS A 15 -1.58 -4.01 26.90
CA HIS A 15 -0.44 -3.33 27.49
C HIS A 15 -0.08 -2.03 26.77
N ASN A 16 -0.95 -1.57 25.86
CA ASN A 16 -0.73 -0.39 25.03
C ASN A 16 0.49 -0.52 24.09
N ALA A 17 0.88 -1.76 23.74
CA ALA A 17 1.92 -2.04 22.76
C ALA A 17 1.31 -2.30 21.38
N PHE A 18 2.04 -1.91 20.33
CA PHE A 18 1.60 -2.18 18.96
C PHE A 18 1.80 -3.66 18.61
N VAL A 19 0.80 -4.22 17.94
CA VAL A 19 0.79 -5.62 17.51
C VAL A 19 0.38 -5.73 16.05
N LEU A 20 1.12 -6.54 15.29
CA LEU A 20 0.79 -6.98 13.95
C LEU A 20 0.12 -8.35 14.01
N TYR A 21 -1.12 -8.42 13.53
CA TYR A 21 -1.84 -9.66 13.29
C TYR A 21 -1.71 -10.01 11.82
N ALA A 22 -1.27 -11.23 11.51
CA ALA A 22 -1.20 -11.72 10.14
C ALA A 22 -1.91 -13.06 10.01
N PHE A 23 -2.87 -13.15 9.11
CA PHE A 23 -3.69 -14.35 8.92
C PHE A 23 -3.80 -14.72 7.45
N CYS A 24 -3.47 -15.97 7.14
CA CYS A 24 -3.73 -16.60 5.86
C CYS A 24 -4.00 -18.08 6.12
N GLU A 25 -5.23 -18.52 5.87
CA GLU A 25 -5.71 -19.86 6.26
C GLU A 25 -4.72 -20.98 5.88
N PRO A 26 -4.35 -21.87 6.83
CA PRO A 26 -4.81 -21.97 8.22
C PRO A 26 -3.91 -21.23 9.25
N GLN A 27 -2.94 -20.45 8.79
CA GLN A 27 -1.91 -19.85 9.63
C GLN A 27 -2.35 -18.51 10.21
N ASN A 28 -2.03 -18.31 11.49
CA ASN A 28 -2.25 -17.05 12.20
C ASN A 28 -0.98 -16.69 12.97
N LEU A 29 -0.56 -15.43 12.87
CA LEU A 29 0.58 -14.85 13.57
C LEU A 29 0.13 -13.62 14.33
N VAL A 30 0.69 -13.46 15.52
CA VAL A 30 0.53 -12.27 16.36
C VAL A 30 1.93 -11.86 16.79
N LEU A 31 2.38 -10.71 16.32
CA LEU A 31 3.76 -10.26 16.49
C LEU A 31 3.75 -8.89 17.20
N PRO A 32 4.44 -8.74 18.34
CA PRO A 32 4.71 -7.42 18.87
C PRO A 32 5.59 -6.66 17.86
N ILE A 33 5.22 -5.43 17.54
CA ILE A 33 5.95 -4.59 16.59
C ILE A 33 6.34 -3.28 17.26
N GLN A 34 7.45 -2.72 16.81
CA GLN A 34 7.83 -1.35 17.16
C GLN A 34 7.46 -0.44 16.01
N ILE A 35 6.75 0.64 16.33
CA ILE A 35 6.45 1.69 15.36
C ILE A 35 7.45 2.83 15.59
N PRO A 36 8.26 3.18 14.57
CA PRO A 36 9.12 4.36 14.65
C PRO A 36 8.31 5.62 14.96
N GLU A 37 8.77 6.44 15.91
CA GLU A 37 8.10 7.70 16.29
C GLU A 37 7.87 8.62 15.08
N ARG A 38 8.82 8.64 14.14
CA ARG A 38 8.71 9.37 12.87
C ARG A 38 7.42 9.03 12.10
N LEU A 39 7.00 7.77 12.08
CA LEU A 39 5.77 7.35 11.39
C LEU A 39 4.52 7.88 12.11
N ILE A 40 4.52 7.89 13.45
CA ILE A 40 3.45 8.49 14.25
C ILE A 40 3.35 9.99 13.98
N ASP A 41 4.48 10.69 13.95
CA ASP A 41 4.52 12.14 13.70
C ASP A 41 4.01 12.48 12.29
N ILE A 42 4.41 11.70 11.28
CA ILE A 42 3.90 11.84 9.91
C ILE A 42 2.38 11.61 9.89
N GLY A 43 1.91 10.51 10.50
CA GLY A 43 0.49 10.16 10.57
C GLY A 43 -0.36 11.25 11.22
N THR A 44 0.11 11.78 12.36
CA THR A 44 -0.53 12.87 13.09
C THR A 44 -0.63 14.13 12.24
N ARG A 45 0.44 14.49 11.51
CA ARG A 45 0.42 15.65 10.58
C ARG A 45 -0.56 15.45 9.42
N LEU A 46 -0.64 14.24 8.87
CA LEU A 46 -1.57 13.91 7.79
C LEU A 46 -3.04 14.02 8.23
N LEU A 47 -3.35 13.67 9.48
CA LEU A 47 -4.69 13.86 10.04
C LEU A 47 -5.01 15.33 10.34
N GLY A 48 -4.01 16.10 10.79
CA GLY A 48 -4.20 17.47 11.26
C GLY A 48 -4.11 18.57 10.20
N SER A 49 -3.58 18.27 9.00
CA SER A 49 -3.30 19.30 7.97
C SER A 49 -4.06 19.02 6.66
N PRO A 50 -4.82 20.00 6.13
CA PRO A 50 -5.41 19.93 4.79
C PRO A 50 -4.36 20.13 3.67
N THR A 51 -3.15 20.57 4.03
CA THR A 51 -2.06 20.83 3.08
C THR A 51 -1.40 19.53 2.64
N PRO A 52 -1.11 19.33 1.33
CA PRO A 52 -0.37 18.18 0.85
C PRO A 52 0.97 18.04 1.59
N VAL A 53 1.20 16.89 2.21
CA VAL A 53 2.50 16.55 2.79
C VAL A 53 3.38 15.99 1.68
N TYR A 54 4.45 16.71 1.35
CA TYR A 54 5.51 16.21 0.50
C TYR A 54 6.48 15.39 1.35
N TYR A 55 6.88 14.22 0.86
CA TYR A 55 7.91 13.41 1.49
C TYR A 55 9.25 13.67 0.81
N ASP A 56 10.28 13.91 1.63
CA ASP A 56 11.63 14.17 1.14
C ASP A 56 12.23 12.95 0.41
N ASP A 57 11.94 11.73 0.90
CA ASP A 57 12.31 10.48 0.24
C ASP A 57 11.19 9.42 0.37
N PRO A 58 10.33 9.28 -0.65
CA PRO A 58 9.28 8.24 -0.70
C PRO A 58 9.83 6.81 -0.60
N HIS A 59 11.06 6.56 -1.04
CA HIS A 59 11.67 5.23 -0.96
C HIS A 59 12.14 4.92 0.46
N GLU A 60 12.66 5.89 1.19
CA GLU A 60 12.96 5.73 2.61
C GLU A 60 11.70 5.44 3.41
N LEU A 61 10.64 6.23 3.20
CA LEU A 61 9.35 5.98 3.85
C LEU A 61 8.81 4.58 3.52
N GLY A 62 8.88 4.16 2.25
CA GLY A 62 8.47 2.81 1.85
C GLY A 62 9.25 1.70 2.56
N ARG A 63 10.55 1.88 2.78
CA ARG A 63 11.36 0.94 3.57
C ARG A 63 10.97 0.91 5.05
N GLU A 64 10.69 2.07 5.64
CA GLU A 64 10.23 2.15 7.04
C GLU A 64 8.84 1.51 7.23
N LEU A 65 7.89 1.76 6.33
CA LEU A 65 6.58 1.12 6.36
C LEU A 65 6.71 -0.40 6.17
N GLY A 66 7.61 -0.82 5.27
CA GLY A 66 7.87 -2.22 4.99
C GLY A 66 8.53 -2.97 6.14
N SER A 67 9.42 -2.34 6.91
CA SER A 67 10.04 -2.97 8.08
C SER A 67 9.02 -3.24 9.19
N VAL A 68 7.96 -2.42 9.28
CA VAL A 68 6.84 -2.63 10.19
C VAL A 68 5.89 -3.72 9.69
N LEU A 69 5.51 -3.67 8.42
CA LEU A 69 4.45 -4.53 7.87
C LEU A 69 4.95 -5.93 7.49
N TYR A 70 6.24 -6.06 7.20
CA TYR A 70 6.84 -7.29 6.68
C TYR A 70 8.05 -7.72 7.51
N PRO A 71 7.89 -7.99 8.81
CA PRO A 71 8.89 -8.74 9.56
C PRO A 71 9.06 -10.14 8.93
N ILE A 72 10.18 -10.80 9.20
CA ILE A 72 10.58 -12.04 8.50
C ILE A 72 9.50 -13.13 8.58
N GLU A 73 8.79 -13.22 9.70
CA GLU A 73 7.71 -14.18 9.91
C GLU A 73 6.52 -13.95 8.97
N VAL A 74 6.23 -12.68 8.66
CA VAL A 74 5.19 -12.30 7.70
C VAL A 74 5.68 -12.55 6.27
N GLN A 75 6.95 -12.27 5.96
CA GLN A 75 7.52 -12.60 4.65
C GLN A 75 7.43 -14.11 4.38
N ASP A 76 7.81 -14.93 5.35
CA ASP A 76 7.70 -16.38 5.30
C ASP A 76 6.24 -16.84 5.09
N LEU A 77 5.29 -16.20 5.76
CA LEU A 77 3.85 -16.45 5.57
C LEU A 77 3.41 -16.10 4.14
N MET A 78 3.86 -14.96 3.62
CA MET A 78 3.55 -14.50 2.26
C MET A 78 4.10 -15.46 1.21
N GLU A 79 5.35 -15.94 1.37
CA GLU A 79 5.95 -16.92 0.46
C GLU A 79 5.16 -18.23 0.43
N ARG A 80 4.77 -18.75 1.60
CA ARG A 80 3.92 -19.94 1.70
C ARG A 80 2.56 -19.73 1.06
N ALA A 81 1.94 -18.56 1.29
CA ALA A 81 0.67 -18.19 0.69
C ALA A 81 0.76 -18.10 -0.84
N ALA A 82 1.83 -17.49 -1.38
CA ALA A 82 2.08 -17.42 -2.82
C ALA A 82 2.21 -18.82 -3.44
N ALA A 83 3.02 -19.69 -2.83
CA ALA A 83 3.23 -21.05 -3.30
C ALA A 83 1.90 -21.84 -3.31
N LEU A 84 1.05 -21.65 -2.30
CA LEU A 84 -0.27 -22.28 -2.23
C LEU A 84 -1.23 -21.70 -3.28
N ALA A 85 -1.29 -20.38 -3.41
CA ALA A 85 -2.15 -19.70 -4.38
C ALA A 85 -1.83 -20.14 -5.81
N LEU A 86 -0.54 -20.24 -6.16
CA LEU A 86 -0.09 -20.72 -7.46
C LEU A 86 -0.59 -22.15 -7.75
N ARG A 87 -0.40 -23.08 -6.81
CA ARG A 87 -0.89 -24.47 -6.94
C ARG A 87 -2.41 -24.55 -7.09
N SER A 88 -3.13 -23.66 -6.43
CA SER A 88 -4.59 -23.59 -6.44
C SER A 88 -5.17 -22.68 -7.55
N LYS A 89 -4.34 -22.15 -8.47
CA LYS A 89 -4.74 -21.19 -9.52
C LYS A 89 -5.49 -19.97 -8.97
N ARG A 90 -5.11 -19.52 -7.77
CA ARG A 90 -5.58 -18.30 -7.10
C ARG A 90 -4.46 -17.25 -7.13
N ARG A 91 -4.79 -16.01 -6.77
CA ARG A 91 -3.79 -14.97 -6.47
C ARG A 91 -3.89 -14.56 -5.02
N VAL A 92 -2.77 -14.22 -4.40
CA VAL A 92 -2.77 -13.65 -3.05
C VAL A 92 -3.22 -12.19 -3.14
N GLN A 93 -3.98 -11.72 -2.16
CA GLN A 93 -4.28 -10.30 -1.99
C GLN A 93 -4.04 -9.95 -0.54
N ILE A 94 -3.25 -8.91 -0.31
CA ILE A 94 -3.03 -8.37 1.02
C ILE A 94 -4.25 -7.52 1.37
N GLN A 95 -4.93 -7.85 2.46
CA GLN A 95 -6.02 -7.05 3.01
C GLN A 95 -5.54 -6.40 4.29
N LEU A 96 -5.28 -5.10 4.20
CA LEU A 96 -4.68 -4.32 5.28
C LEU A 96 -5.77 -3.58 6.07
N GLN A 97 -5.79 -3.77 7.37
CA GLN A 97 -6.65 -3.04 8.31
C GLN A 97 -5.81 -2.38 9.40
N ILE A 98 -6.05 -1.11 9.68
CA ILE A 98 -5.29 -0.39 10.70
C ILE A 98 -6.26 0.35 11.60
N ALA A 99 -6.26 -0.03 12.88
CA ALA A 99 -7.20 0.52 13.85
C ALA A 99 -6.78 1.90 14.38
N VAL A 100 -5.47 2.16 14.44
CA VAL A 100 -4.89 3.38 15.01
C VAL A 100 -4.97 4.50 13.97
N PRO A 101 -5.68 5.61 14.23
CA PRO A 101 -5.96 6.64 13.21
C PRO A 101 -4.71 7.23 12.56
N GLU A 102 -3.70 7.59 13.35
CA GLU A 102 -2.46 8.21 12.89
C GLU A 102 -1.74 7.27 11.93
N LEU A 103 -1.70 5.97 12.27
CA LEU A 103 -1.13 4.95 11.40
C LEU A 103 -2.00 4.73 10.17
N ALA A 104 -3.32 4.71 10.32
CA ALA A 104 -4.24 4.52 9.20
C ALA A 104 -4.10 5.61 8.12
N ALA A 105 -3.62 6.80 8.47
CA ALA A 105 -3.38 7.89 7.52
C ALA A 105 -2.13 7.71 6.64
N LEU A 106 -1.20 6.81 7.00
CA LEU A 106 0.05 6.59 6.27
C LEU A 106 -0.19 5.87 4.92
N PRO A 107 0.67 6.09 3.91
CA PRO A 107 0.56 5.45 2.60
C PRO A 107 1.15 4.03 2.62
N TRP A 108 0.51 3.11 3.33
CA TRP A 108 0.99 1.72 3.48
C TRP A 108 1.16 0.97 2.17
N GLU A 109 0.52 1.43 1.10
CA GLU A 109 0.69 0.91 -0.25
C GLU A 109 2.11 1.15 -0.79
N TRP A 110 2.92 1.98 -0.13
CA TRP A 110 4.34 2.21 -0.47
C TRP A 110 5.28 1.27 0.26
N ALA A 111 4.79 0.44 1.19
CA ALA A 111 5.62 -0.46 1.98
C ALA A 111 6.44 -1.41 1.08
N THR A 112 7.76 -1.46 1.28
CA THR A 112 8.67 -2.29 0.49
C THR A 112 9.32 -3.38 1.32
N ILE A 113 9.46 -4.59 0.78
CA ILE A 113 10.20 -5.66 1.45
C ILE A 113 11.67 -5.46 1.13
N ALA A 114 12.39 -4.90 2.09
CA ALA A 114 13.82 -4.63 1.94
C ALA A 114 14.60 -5.95 1.99
N THR A 115 14.86 -6.53 0.82
CA THR A 115 15.88 -7.57 0.66
C THR A 115 16.76 -7.25 -0.56
N SER A 116 17.92 -7.91 -0.64
CA SER A 116 19.00 -7.68 -1.62
C SER A 116 18.62 -7.92 -3.09
N GLN A 117 17.35 -8.18 -3.38
CA GLN A 117 16.72 -8.05 -4.69
C GLN A 117 15.41 -7.27 -4.52
N PRO A 118 15.03 -6.39 -5.47
CA PRO A 118 13.88 -5.52 -5.32
C PRO A 118 12.57 -6.32 -5.45
N TRP A 119 12.19 -7.01 -4.38
CA TRP A 119 10.81 -7.42 -4.18
C TRP A 119 10.06 -6.25 -3.54
N ALA A 120 9.42 -5.44 -4.39
CA ALA A 120 8.58 -4.33 -3.98
C ALA A 120 7.11 -4.79 -4.04
N PRO A 121 6.45 -5.04 -2.90
CA PRO A 121 5.01 -5.31 -2.82
C PRO A 121 4.27 -3.98 -3.07
N ALA A 122 4.27 -3.61 -4.34
CA ALA A 122 3.60 -2.47 -4.97
C ALA A 122 3.97 -2.43 -6.47
N ARG A 123 5.11 -3.02 -6.86
CA ARG A 123 5.52 -3.21 -8.26
C ARG A 123 5.32 -4.63 -8.79
N SER A 124 5.23 -5.65 -7.93
CA SER A 124 4.87 -6.99 -8.40
C SER A 124 3.36 -7.18 -8.43
N ASP A 125 2.83 -7.56 -9.60
CA ASP A 125 1.42 -7.93 -9.84
C ASP A 125 0.94 -9.13 -8.98
N ASP A 126 1.83 -9.72 -8.19
CA ASP A 126 1.59 -10.95 -7.42
C ASP A 126 0.84 -10.73 -6.09
N PHE A 127 0.92 -9.52 -5.52
CA PHE A 127 0.32 -9.20 -4.21
C PHE A 127 -0.35 -7.83 -4.21
N PRO A 128 -1.50 -7.67 -4.88
CA PRO A 128 -2.32 -6.46 -4.74
C PRO A 128 -2.63 -6.20 -3.26
N VAL A 129 -2.36 -4.97 -2.81
CA VAL A 129 -2.73 -4.47 -1.48
C VAL A 129 -4.08 -3.78 -1.57
N VAL A 130 -5.01 -4.17 -0.70
CA VAL A 130 -6.30 -3.50 -0.50
C VAL A 130 -6.34 -3.02 0.93
N ARG A 131 -6.48 -1.70 1.11
CA ARG A 131 -6.60 -1.08 2.44
C ARG A 131 -8.07 -0.92 2.80
N HIS A 132 -8.46 -1.54 3.91
CA HIS A 132 -9.76 -1.33 4.56
C HIS A 132 -9.57 -0.28 5.65
N SER A 133 -9.85 0.99 5.33
CA SER A 133 -9.73 2.10 6.28
C SER A 133 -11.06 2.82 6.46
N ALA A 134 -11.30 3.32 7.67
CA ALA A 134 -12.40 4.25 7.96
C ALA A 134 -12.06 5.69 7.54
N VAL A 135 -10.77 6.00 7.32
CA VAL A 135 -10.25 7.33 6.98
C VAL A 135 -9.90 7.36 5.49
N ALA A 136 -10.77 7.96 4.69
CA ALA A 136 -10.51 8.20 3.26
C ALA A 136 -9.64 9.45 3.06
N SER A 137 -8.38 9.41 3.52
CA SER A 137 -7.41 10.43 3.11
C SER A 137 -6.83 10.07 1.74
N PRO A 138 -6.81 11.01 0.78
CA PRO A 138 -6.20 10.77 -0.53
C PRO A 138 -4.72 10.45 -0.35
N ALA A 139 -4.19 9.58 -1.21
CA ALA A 139 -2.77 9.28 -1.20
C ALA A 139 -1.96 10.57 -1.41
N PRO A 140 -0.90 10.79 -0.62
CA PRO A 140 -0.03 11.96 -0.75
C PRO A 140 0.60 12.03 -2.15
N THR A 141 0.78 13.25 -2.66
CA THR A 141 1.33 13.48 -4.01
C THR A 141 2.80 13.07 -4.06
N ILE A 142 3.15 12.25 -5.05
CA ILE A 142 4.53 11.88 -5.36
C ILE A 142 5.05 12.67 -6.56
N VAL A 143 6.29 13.15 -6.46
CA VAL A 143 7.03 13.66 -7.61
C VAL A 143 7.69 12.47 -8.29
N VAL A 144 7.38 12.27 -9.56
CA VAL A 144 7.92 11.18 -10.38
C VAL A 144 8.79 11.77 -11.48
N GLU A 145 10.04 11.30 -11.60
CA GLU A 145 10.86 11.62 -12.76
C GLU A 145 10.24 10.98 -14.01
N GLY A 146 10.03 11.78 -15.06
CA GLY A 146 9.28 11.38 -16.24
C GLY A 146 9.99 10.33 -17.11
N PRO A 147 9.29 9.76 -18.12
CA PRO A 147 7.88 9.97 -18.46
C PRO A 147 6.94 9.09 -17.61
N LEU A 148 5.94 9.71 -16.98
CA LEU A 148 4.88 8.99 -16.26
C LEU A 148 4.02 8.18 -17.24
N ARG A 149 3.85 6.88 -16.97
CA ARG A 149 2.94 5.99 -17.71
C ARG A 149 1.74 5.69 -16.83
N VAL A 150 0.56 6.14 -17.25
CA VAL A 150 -0.70 5.98 -16.49
C VAL A 150 -1.56 4.91 -17.16
N LEU A 151 -2.05 3.94 -16.38
CA LEU A 151 -3.11 3.03 -16.77
C LEU A 151 -4.38 3.42 -16.02
N VAL A 152 -5.47 3.69 -16.76
CA VAL A 152 -6.78 3.99 -16.17
C VAL A 152 -7.73 2.85 -16.51
N CYS A 153 -8.34 2.25 -15.49
CA CYS A 153 -9.36 1.22 -15.63
C CYS A 153 -10.69 1.78 -15.12
N VAL A 154 -11.75 1.65 -15.91
CA VAL A 154 -13.09 2.10 -15.53
C VAL A 154 -14.10 0.96 -15.73
N GLY A 155 -15.21 1.01 -15.01
CA GLY A 155 -16.34 0.12 -15.28
C GLY A 155 -16.94 0.41 -16.65
N GLU A 156 -17.66 -0.55 -17.23
CA GLU A 156 -18.25 -0.40 -18.57
C GLU A 156 -19.19 0.82 -18.68
N ALA A 157 -19.93 1.10 -17.60
CA ALA A 157 -20.82 2.26 -17.48
C ALA A 157 -20.10 3.62 -17.57
N ASP A 158 -18.80 3.66 -17.29
CA ASP A 158 -18.00 4.90 -17.21
C ASP A 158 -17.09 5.08 -18.44
N SER A 159 -17.28 4.26 -19.48
CA SER A 159 -16.41 4.24 -20.67
C SER A 159 -16.36 5.58 -21.42
N ASP A 160 -17.46 6.33 -21.47
CA ASP A 160 -17.49 7.66 -22.10
C ASP A 160 -16.69 8.70 -21.29
N ALA A 161 -16.70 8.61 -19.97
CA ALA A 161 -15.89 9.47 -19.10
C ALA A 161 -14.39 9.22 -19.31
N LEU A 162 -13.98 7.94 -19.49
CA LEU A 162 -12.59 7.60 -19.81
C LEU A 162 -12.16 8.18 -21.17
N ARG A 163 -13.03 8.16 -22.18
CA ARG A 163 -12.72 8.75 -23.51
C ARG A 163 -12.53 10.26 -23.42
N LEU A 164 -13.36 10.95 -22.63
CA LEU A 164 -13.21 12.39 -22.39
C LEU A 164 -11.91 12.70 -21.64
N LEU A 165 -11.59 11.93 -20.60
CA LEU A 165 -10.34 12.09 -19.85
C LEU A 165 -9.11 11.92 -20.76
N HIS A 166 -9.11 10.89 -21.61
CA HIS A 166 -8.05 10.62 -22.56
C HIS A 166 -7.87 11.77 -23.57
N SER A 167 -8.97 12.36 -24.07
CA SER A 167 -8.88 13.47 -25.02
C SER A 167 -8.33 14.74 -24.36
N LEU A 168 -8.78 15.07 -23.13
CA LEU A 168 -8.29 16.21 -22.37
C LEU A 168 -6.78 16.09 -22.08
N TRP A 169 -6.33 14.94 -21.58
CA TRP A 169 -4.90 14.71 -21.31
C TRP A 169 -4.04 14.70 -22.58
N SER A 170 -4.56 14.19 -23.69
CA SER A 170 -3.83 14.22 -24.97
C SER A 170 -3.58 15.65 -25.46
N VAL A 171 -4.55 16.54 -25.27
CA VAL A 171 -4.42 17.97 -25.62
C VAL A 171 -3.40 18.66 -24.70
N GLU A 172 -3.50 18.43 -23.39
CA GLU A 172 -2.63 19.07 -22.39
C GLU A 172 -1.17 18.63 -22.54
N ILE A 173 -0.92 17.33 -22.74
CA ILE A 173 0.42 16.78 -23.02
C ILE A 173 0.99 17.34 -24.33
N ALA A 174 0.16 17.51 -25.37
CA ALA A 174 0.60 18.09 -26.63
C ALA A 174 0.97 19.58 -26.48
N GLN A 175 0.25 20.33 -25.63
CA GLN A 175 0.51 21.74 -25.37
C GLN A 175 1.78 21.95 -24.51
N GLN A 176 2.04 21.08 -23.53
CA GLN A 176 3.24 21.18 -22.68
C GLN A 176 4.54 20.75 -23.39
N ARG A 177 4.46 20.07 -24.55
CA ARG A 177 5.63 19.71 -25.38
C ARG A 177 6.16 20.83 -26.28
N ILE A 178 5.49 22.00 -26.31
CA ILE A 178 5.83 23.14 -27.21
C ILE A 178 6.59 24.26 -26.48
N SER A 179 6.86 24.12 -25.19
CA SER A 179 7.69 25.03 -24.38
C SER A 179 9.03 24.41 -24.02
#